data_AF-M0MCX3-F1
#
_entry.id   AF-M0MCX3-F1
#
_cell.length_a   1.000
_cell.length_b   1.000
_cell.length_c   1.000
_cell.angle_alpha   90.00
_cell.angle_beta   90.00
_cell.angle_gamma   90.00
#
_symmetry.space_group_name_H-M   'P 1'
#
loop_
_entity.id
_entity.type
_entity.pdbx_description
1 polymer ?
#
loop_
_entity_poly.entity_id
_entity_poly.type
_entity_poly.pdbx_seq_one_letter_code
_entity_poly.pdbx_strand_id
1 'polypeptide(L)'
;MAKDPFYYQLDADFRGTYVRVPTSEHTYEGWAREWHYDQHAILLYDAVRDDGEKVGPVTINEPETVERIESGGPIREIAVDAIAPSPYNAREYDNPDHQQFVKQTRERGHLLTFPAVRPLSEDEYETVGGHKRMEAARRAELDEIAVRVLDLDRWEAARKFVDEHIPIEGGDERGMYGQEEIDHAIARLREAWSDERLRRLTPLTPYLEEKLASTRSEALRQGYLAGHEAD
;
A
#
# COMPACT_ATOMS: atom_id res chain seq x y z
N MET A 1 35.65 -7.04 -6.17
CA MET A 1 35.20 -6.65 -4.81
C MET A 1 33.81 -7.21 -4.63
N ALA A 2 33.60 -8.02 -3.60
CA ALA A 2 32.26 -8.52 -3.27
C ALA A 2 31.40 -7.32 -2.85
N LYS A 3 30.27 -7.11 -3.53
CA LYS A 3 29.31 -6.06 -3.16
C LYS A 3 28.69 -6.46 -1.82
N ASP A 4 28.75 -5.56 -0.84
CA ASP A 4 28.27 -5.83 0.51
C ASP A 4 26.76 -6.12 0.49
N PRO A 5 26.29 -7.24 1.06
CA PRO A 5 24.87 -7.60 1.08
C PRO A 5 23.98 -6.58 1.80
N PHE A 6 24.52 -5.74 2.68
CA PHE A 6 23.75 -4.67 3.33
C PHE A 6 23.30 -3.56 2.37
N TYR A 7 23.98 -3.34 1.24
CA TYR A 7 23.71 -2.22 0.33
C TYR A 7 22.45 -2.36 -0.51
N TYR A 8 22.14 -3.59 -0.94
CA TYR A 8 20.88 -3.85 -1.67
C TYR A 8 19.66 -3.81 -0.76
N GLN A 9 19.87 -4.06 0.54
CA GLN A 9 18.80 -4.07 1.50
C GLN A 9 18.28 -2.65 1.77
N LEU A 10 19.18 -1.66 1.90
CA LEU A 10 18.79 -0.27 2.14
C LEU A 10 17.97 0.35 0.99
N ASP A 11 18.41 0.17 -0.25
CA ASP A 11 17.66 0.66 -1.42
C ASP A 11 16.29 -0.04 -1.53
N ALA A 12 16.22 -1.35 -1.27
CA ALA A 12 14.95 -2.08 -1.22
C ALA A 12 14.03 -1.63 -0.07
N ASP A 13 14.59 -1.26 1.09
CA ASP A 13 13.85 -0.87 2.29
C ASP A 13 13.20 0.52 2.17
N PHE A 14 13.84 1.43 1.43
CA PHE A 14 13.40 2.82 1.27
C PHE A 14 12.72 3.12 -0.08
N ARG A 15 12.95 2.33 -1.12
CA ARG A 15 12.29 2.53 -2.43
C ARG A 15 10.77 2.45 -2.28
N GLY A 16 10.08 3.48 -2.81
CA GLY A 16 8.63 3.61 -2.76
C GLY A 16 8.09 4.14 -1.42
N THR A 17 8.95 4.60 -0.51
CA THR A 17 8.54 5.06 0.82
C THR A 17 8.57 6.58 0.90
N TYR A 18 7.68 7.18 1.68
CA TYR A 18 7.72 8.63 1.93
C TYR A 18 8.77 8.92 3.02
N VAL A 19 9.68 9.84 2.76
CA VAL A 19 10.87 10.09 3.60
C VAL A 19 11.09 11.57 3.86
N ARG A 20 11.73 11.88 5.00
CA ARG A 20 12.28 13.17 5.40
C ARG A 20 13.78 13.07 5.25
N VAL A 21 14.35 14.06 4.59
CA VAL A 21 15.77 14.11 4.31
C VAL A 21 16.30 15.48 4.71
N PRO A 22 16.81 15.61 5.94
CA PRO A 22 17.52 16.82 6.37
C PRO A 22 18.90 16.91 5.69
N THR A 23 19.25 18.12 5.24
CA THR A 23 20.60 18.52 4.85
C THR A 23 21.07 19.67 5.73
N SER A 24 22.32 20.10 5.56
CA SER A 24 22.86 21.26 6.27
C SER A 24 22.14 22.57 5.97
N GLU A 25 21.42 22.65 4.84
CA GLU A 25 20.74 23.87 4.39
C GLU A 25 19.21 23.76 4.47
N HIS A 26 18.64 22.59 4.17
CA HIS A 26 17.21 22.42 3.99
C HIS A 26 16.72 21.03 4.39
N THR A 27 15.44 20.92 4.76
CA THR A 27 14.76 19.62 4.87
C THR A 27 13.86 19.37 3.67
N TYR A 28 13.90 18.15 3.14
CA TYR A 28 13.05 17.71 2.03
C TYR A 28 12.16 16.55 2.46
N GLU A 29 10.90 16.56 2.04
CA GLU A 29 9.97 15.44 2.19
C GLU A 29 9.52 14.95 0.82
N GLY A 30 9.58 13.66 0.54
CA GLY A 30 9.26 13.12 -0.78
C GLY A 30 9.29 11.60 -0.85
N TRP A 31 8.92 11.05 -2.01
CA TRP A 31 8.95 9.60 -2.25
C TRP A 31 10.34 9.14 -2.66
N ALA A 32 10.96 8.29 -1.85
CA ALA A 32 12.27 7.73 -2.13
C ALA A 32 12.22 6.78 -3.34
N ARG A 33 13.05 7.01 -4.35
CA ARG A 33 13.12 6.19 -5.57
C ARG A 33 14.36 5.30 -5.61
N GLU A 34 15.51 5.87 -5.32
CA GLU A 34 16.79 5.19 -5.50
C GLU A 34 17.85 5.75 -4.55
N TRP A 35 18.65 4.87 -3.96
CA TRP A 35 19.80 5.22 -3.14
C TRP A 35 21.11 5.08 -3.94
N HIS A 36 21.86 6.18 -4.06
CA HIS A 36 23.18 6.22 -4.67
C HIS A 36 24.26 6.17 -3.58
N TYR A 37 24.65 4.95 -3.21
CA TYR A 37 25.58 4.70 -2.10
C TYR A 37 26.95 5.37 -2.29
N ASP A 38 27.60 5.17 -3.45
CA ASP A 38 28.95 5.71 -3.71
C ASP A 38 28.98 7.26 -3.71
N GLN A 39 27.83 7.88 -3.89
CA GLN A 39 27.65 9.34 -3.91
C GLN A 39 27.05 9.88 -2.61
N HIS A 40 26.74 9.01 -1.64
CA HIS A 40 25.94 9.34 -0.45
C HIS A 40 24.72 10.19 -0.81
N ALA A 41 23.89 9.74 -1.76
CA ALA A 41 22.77 10.51 -2.25
C ALA A 41 21.48 9.69 -2.35
N ILE A 42 20.34 10.36 -2.26
CA ILE A 42 19.01 9.77 -2.44
C ILE A 42 18.20 10.58 -3.47
N LEU A 43 17.54 9.89 -4.38
CA LEU A 43 16.59 10.50 -5.31
C LEU A 43 15.18 10.47 -4.73
N LEU A 44 14.58 11.65 -4.58
CA LEU A 44 13.18 11.84 -4.18
C LEU A 44 12.32 12.25 -5.37
N TYR A 45 11.08 11.78 -5.40
CA TYR A 45 10.02 12.25 -6.28
C TYR A 45 8.96 13.04 -5.51
N ASP A 46 8.34 13.99 -6.19
CA ASP A 46 7.34 14.91 -5.63
C ASP A 46 7.82 15.55 -4.33
N ALA A 47 9.09 15.97 -4.31
CA ALA A 47 9.71 16.51 -3.12
C ALA A 47 9.16 17.90 -2.80
N VAL A 48 8.92 18.14 -1.52
CA VAL A 48 8.56 19.44 -0.96
C VAL A 48 9.67 19.84 0.01
N ARG A 49 10.17 21.06 -0.14
CA ARG A 49 11.15 21.63 0.78
C ARG A 49 10.43 22.24 1.99
N ASP A 50 11.13 22.37 3.10
CA ASP A 50 10.61 22.92 4.37
C ASP A 50 9.99 24.32 4.28
N ASP A 51 10.37 25.14 3.30
CA ASP A 51 9.73 26.42 2.99
C ASP A 51 8.42 26.30 2.18
N GLY A 52 7.98 25.07 1.90
CA GLY A 52 6.77 24.75 1.15
C GLY A 52 6.97 24.74 -0.36
N GLU A 53 8.18 24.98 -0.88
CA GLU A 53 8.45 24.91 -2.32
C GLU A 53 8.31 23.47 -2.82
N LYS A 54 7.49 23.27 -3.85
CA LYS A 54 7.41 22.00 -4.58
C LYS A 54 8.58 21.91 -5.55
N VAL A 55 9.57 21.10 -5.17
CA VAL A 55 10.84 20.93 -5.90
C VAL A 55 10.72 19.85 -6.97
N GLY A 56 9.74 18.94 -6.86
CA GLY A 56 9.55 17.85 -7.81
C GLY A 56 10.62 16.76 -7.65
N PRO A 57 11.12 16.15 -8.74
CA PRO A 57 12.23 15.21 -8.68
C PRO A 57 13.54 15.89 -8.28
N VAL A 58 14.18 15.42 -7.21
CA VAL A 58 15.44 16.01 -6.72
C VAL A 58 16.36 14.93 -6.16
N THR A 59 17.65 15.02 -6.49
CA THR A 59 18.71 14.21 -5.86
C THR A 59 19.28 15.00 -4.69
N ILE A 60 19.12 14.45 -3.49
CA ILE A 60 19.70 15.00 -2.27
C ILE A 60 21.06 14.33 -2.04
N ASN A 61 22.12 15.12 -2.04
CA ASN A 61 23.48 14.66 -1.77
C ASN A 61 23.82 14.91 -0.30
N GLU A 62 24.63 14.02 0.28
CA GLU A 62 25.12 14.07 1.65
C GLU A 62 23.99 14.35 2.68
N PRO A 63 22.89 13.56 2.67
CA PRO A 63 21.84 13.74 3.65
C PRO A 63 22.40 13.47 5.05
N GLU A 64 22.05 14.30 6.03
CA GLU A 64 22.46 14.09 7.42
C GLU A 64 21.81 12.80 7.96
N THR A 65 20.53 12.61 7.63
CA THR A 65 19.74 11.40 7.88
C THR A 65 18.73 11.20 6.76
N VAL A 66 18.21 9.97 6.63
CA VAL A 66 17.01 9.70 5.84
C VAL A 66 16.02 8.96 6.71
N GLU A 67 14.98 9.69 7.11
CA GLU A 67 13.94 9.21 8.00
C GLU A 67 12.76 8.78 7.15
N ARG A 68 12.25 7.56 7.34
CA ARG A 68 10.97 7.19 6.73
C ARG A 68 9.86 7.96 7.43
N ILE A 69 9.22 8.88 6.73
CA ILE A 69 7.95 9.49 7.15
C ILE A 69 6.84 8.56 6.69
N GLU A 70 6.81 7.37 7.26
CA GLU A 70 5.55 6.62 7.30
C GLU A 70 4.98 6.75 8.69
N SER A 71 3.67 6.97 8.70
CA SER A 71 2.73 7.20 9.82
C SER A 71 2.69 6.10 10.88
N GLY A 72 3.81 5.42 11.15
CA GLY A 72 3.96 4.31 12.07
C GLY A 72 3.68 4.75 13.49
N GLY A 73 2.40 4.86 13.83
CA GLY A 73 1.99 4.96 15.22
C GLY A 73 2.46 3.74 16.02
N PRO A 74 2.24 3.76 17.33
CA PRO A 74 2.96 2.93 18.28
C PRO A 74 2.89 1.44 17.91
N ILE A 75 3.99 0.73 18.14
CA ILE A 75 3.98 -0.74 18.11
C ILE A 75 3.29 -1.22 19.40
N ARG A 76 2.32 -2.11 19.26
CA ARG A 76 1.61 -2.74 20.38
C ARG A 76 1.50 -4.23 20.14
N GLU A 77 1.57 -5.02 21.21
CA GLU A 77 1.13 -6.41 21.20
C GLU A 77 -0.40 -6.41 21.25
N ILE A 78 -1.02 -7.08 20.28
CA ILE A 78 -2.48 -7.15 20.15
C ILE A 78 -2.88 -8.59 19.89
N ALA A 79 -3.97 -9.03 20.53
CA ALA A 79 -4.56 -10.33 20.29
C ALA A 79 -4.90 -10.50 18.80
N VAL A 80 -4.52 -11.64 18.22
CA VAL A 80 -4.76 -11.90 16.78
C VAL A 80 -6.25 -11.86 16.46
N ASP A 81 -7.09 -12.34 17.38
CA ASP A 81 -8.55 -12.36 17.24
C ASP A 81 -9.20 -10.96 17.31
N ALA A 82 -8.50 -9.97 17.86
CA ALA A 82 -8.96 -8.58 17.90
C ALA A 82 -8.70 -7.82 16.58
N ILE A 83 -7.98 -8.43 15.64
CA ILE A 83 -7.60 -7.80 14.37
C ILE A 83 -8.40 -8.43 13.23
N ALA A 84 -9.37 -7.68 12.71
CA ALA A 84 -10.11 -8.04 11.51
C ALA A 84 -9.24 -7.93 10.24
N PRO A 85 -9.46 -8.77 9.22
CA PRO A 85 -8.89 -8.54 7.90
C PRO A 85 -9.47 -7.25 7.28
N SER A 86 -8.74 -6.64 6.35
CA SER A 86 -9.31 -5.58 5.50
C SER A 86 -10.54 -6.10 4.78
N PRO A 87 -11.65 -5.33 4.73
CA PRO A 87 -12.87 -5.72 4.02
C PRO A 87 -12.70 -5.76 2.50
N TYR A 88 -11.57 -5.25 1.99
CA TYR A 88 -11.23 -5.19 0.58
C TYR A 88 -10.28 -6.30 0.13
N ASN A 89 -9.65 -7.03 1.08
CA ASN A 89 -8.71 -8.09 0.75
C ASN A 89 -9.41 -9.20 -0.04
N ALA A 90 -8.92 -9.45 -1.26
CA ALA A 90 -9.44 -10.46 -2.18
C ALA A 90 -8.51 -11.69 -2.28
N ARG A 91 -7.29 -11.58 -1.75
CA ARG A 91 -6.24 -12.56 -1.99
C ARG A 91 -6.40 -13.80 -1.11
N GLU A 92 -6.29 -14.96 -1.75
CA GLU A 92 -6.14 -16.25 -1.09
C GLU A 92 -4.66 -16.62 -0.89
N TYR A 93 -4.36 -17.32 0.20
CA TYR A 93 -2.98 -17.59 0.63
C TYR A 93 -2.67 -19.10 0.72
N ASP A 94 -3.02 -19.87 -0.30
CA ASP A 94 -2.92 -21.34 -0.26
C ASP A 94 -1.71 -21.94 -0.99
N ASN A 95 -0.80 -21.10 -1.50
CA ASN A 95 0.40 -21.57 -2.18
C ASN A 95 1.43 -22.21 -1.22
N PRO A 96 2.30 -23.12 -1.72
CA PRO A 96 3.30 -23.81 -0.90
C PRO A 96 4.24 -22.88 -0.12
N ASP A 97 4.65 -21.77 -0.72
CA ASP A 97 5.54 -20.80 -0.08
C ASP A 97 4.87 -20.16 1.16
N HIS A 98 3.58 -19.86 1.07
CA HIS A 98 2.82 -19.36 2.20
C HIS A 98 2.63 -20.43 3.28
N GLN A 99 2.37 -21.69 2.90
CA GLN A 99 2.27 -22.79 3.87
C GLN A 99 3.60 -22.98 4.63
N GLN A 100 4.73 -22.87 3.93
CA GLN A 100 6.05 -22.89 4.57
C GLN A 100 6.24 -21.70 5.51
N PHE A 101 5.81 -20.51 5.11
CA PHE A 101 5.87 -19.32 5.95
C PHE A 101 5.01 -19.45 7.22
N VAL A 102 3.81 -20.04 7.13
CA VAL A 102 2.95 -20.37 8.28
C VAL A 102 3.67 -21.33 9.23
N LYS A 103 4.27 -22.40 8.70
CA LYS A 103 5.01 -23.37 9.51
C LYS A 103 6.15 -22.71 10.27
N GLN A 104 6.97 -21.92 9.59
CA GLN A 104 8.08 -21.18 10.20
C GLN A 104 7.61 -20.14 11.22
N THR A 105 6.48 -19.49 10.96
CA THR A 105 5.84 -18.54 11.88
C THR A 105 5.43 -19.25 13.17
N ARG A 106 4.79 -20.42 13.07
CA ARG A 106 4.40 -21.23 14.24
C ARG A 106 5.62 -21.72 15.03
N GLU A 107 6.66 -22.20 14.35
CA GLU A 107 7.89 -22.69 15.01
C GLU A 107 8.63 -21.59 15.76
N ARG A 108 8.53 -20.34 15.29
CA ARG A 108 9.29 -19.22 15.83
C ARG A 108 8.49 -18.29 16.75
N GLY A 109 7.17 -18.26 16.62
CA GLY A 109 6.28 -17.46 17.47
C GLY A 109 6.16 -15.97 17.11
N HIS A 110 6.64 -15.51 15.95
CA HIS A 110 6.45 -14.12 15.50
C HIS A 110 6.48 -14.00 13.96
N LEU A 111 6.28 -12.78 13.41
CA LEU A 111 6.04 -12.51 11.98
C LEU A 111 7.22 -11.89 11.19
N LEU A 112 8.44 -11.85 11.76
CA LEU A 112 9.66 -11.17 11.25
C LEU A 112 9.54 -9.63 11.25
N THR A 113 8.38 -9.12 10.88
CA THR A 113 8.10 -7.69 10.76
C THR A 113 6.64 -7.42 11.13
N PHE A 114 6.36 -6.18 11.53
CA PHE A 114 5.07 -5.78 12.10
C PHE A 114 4.05 -5.47 11.00
N PRO A 115 2.89 -6.15 10.98
CA PRO A 115 1.73 -5.72 10.22
C PRO A 115 1.30 -4.31 10.63
N ALA A 116 0.57 -3.62 9.76
CA ALA A 116 -0.04 -2.34 10.09
C ALA A 116 -1.54 -2.54 10.30
N VAL A 117 -2.06 -1.95 11.36
CA VAL A 117 -3.49 -1.98 11.71
C VAL A 117 -3.99 -0.57 11.99
N ARG A 118 -5.29 -0.35 11.90
CA ARG A 118 -5.97 0.86 12.38
C ARG A 118 -7.01 0.50 13.44
N PRO A 119 -7.29 1.37 14.42
CA PRO A 119 -8.36 1.13 15.38
C PRO A 119 -9.74 1.25 14.72
N LEU A 120 -10.66 0.36 15.09
CA LEU A 120 -12.09 0.41 14.76
C LEU A 120 -12.91 0.91 15.96
N SER A 121 -12.55 0.45 17.16
CA SER A 121 -13.09 0.88 18.44
C SER A 121 -12.02 0.71 19.53
N GLU A 122 -12.42 0.83 20.80
CA GLU A 122 -11.59 0.36 21.91
C GLU A 122 -11.29 -1.13 21.70
N ASP A 123 -10.00 -1.47 21.65
CA ASP A 123 -9.44 -2.82 21.47
C ASP A 123 -9.82 -3.63 20.22
N GLU A 124 -10.54 -3.06 19.24
CA GLU A 124 -10.77 -3.69 17.94
C GLU A 124 -9.99 -3.00 16.83
N TYR A 125 -9.43 -3.79 15.92
CA TYR A 125 -8.53 -3.29 14.88
C TYR A 125 -8.83 -3.89 13.51
N GLU A 126 -8.42 -3.20 12.45
CA GLU A 126 -8.50 -3.66 11.07
C GLU A 126 -7.10 -3.66 10.45
N THR A 127 -6.77 -4.73 9.73
CA THR A 127 -5.52 -4.82 8.96
C THR A 127 -5.52 -3.78 7.84
N VAL A 128 -4.49 -2.94 7.77
CA VAL A 128 -4.28 -1.96 6.68
C VAL A 128 -2.99 -2.18 5.92
N GLY A 129 -2.15 -3.13 6.35
CA GLY A 129 -0.94 -3.53 5.65
C GLY A 129 -0.35 -4.81 6.21
N GLY A 130 0.28 -5.61 5.34
CA GLY A 130 0.83 -6.91 5.73
C GLY A 130 -0.21 -8.03 5.79
N HIS A 131 -1.23 -8.00 4.92
CA HIS A 131 -2.32 -8.99 4.83
C HIS A 131 -1.83 -10.45 4.84
N LYS A 132 -0.78 -10.77 4.05
CA LYS A 132 -0.15 -12.10 4.05
C LYS A 132 0.38 -12.51 5.44
N ARG A 133 0.93 -11.59 6.21
CA ARG A 133 1.47 -11.87 7.56
C ARG A 133 0.36 -12.07 8.58
N MET A 134 -0.71 -11.28 8.48
CA MET A 134 -1.90 -11.45 9.31
C MET A 134 -2.55 -12.81 9.10
N GLU A 135 -2.68 -13.23 7.84
CA GLU A 135 -3.18 -14.58 7.55
C GLU A 135 -2.27 -15.66 8.11
N ALA A 136 -0.95 -15.49 8.01
CA ALA A 136 0.00 -16.43 8.57
C ALA A 136 -0.09 -16.54 10.10
N ALA A 137 -0.28 -15.42 10.81
CA ALA A 137 -0.46 -15.40 12.26
C ALA A 137 -1.68 -16.21 12.69
N ARG A 138 -2.83 -16.00 12.01
CA ARG A 138 -4.07 -16.74 12.27
C ARG A 138 -3.89 -18.22 12.03
N ARG A 139 -3.34 -18.61 10.89
CA ARG A 139 -3.10 -20.03 10.55
C ARG A 139 -2.05 -20.67 11.46
N ALA A 140 -1.08 -19.89 11.96
CA ALA A 140 -0.08 -20.35 12.91
C ALA A 140 -0.62 -20.50 14.34
N GLU A 141 -1.85 -20.01 14.62
CA GLU A 141 -2.49 -20.04 15.93
C GLU A 141 -1.67 -19.27 16.98
N LEU A 142 -1.18 -18.08 16.61
CA LEU A 142 -0.55 -17.17 17.57
C LEU A 142 -1.63 -16.46 18.39
N ASP A 143 -1.42 -16.32 19.69
CA ASP A 143 -2.35 -15.61 20.59
C ASP A 143 -2.28 -14.09 20.37
N GLU A 144 -1.06 -13.54 20.36
CA GLU A 144 -0.78 -12.10 20.24
C GLU A 144 0.34 -11.85 19.22
N ILE A 145 0.32 -10.66 18.60
CA ILE A 145 1.36 -10.21 17.68
C ILE A 145 1.66 -8.71 17.83
N ALA A 146 2.93 -8.36 17.64
CA ALA A 146 3.36 -6.98 17.51
C ALA A 146 2.87 -6.39 16.18
N VAL A 147 2.11 -5.30 16.26
CA VAL A 147 1.60 -4.55 15.11
C VAL A 147 1.86 -3.06 15.24
N ARG A 148 1.99 -2.37 14.11
CA ARG A 148 2.00 -0.90 14.06
C ARG A 148 0.57 -0.39 14.04
N VAL A 149 0.19 0.42 15.02
CA VAL A 149 -1.14 1.04 15.09
C VAL A 149 -1.12 2.40 14.40
N LEU A 150 -1.78 2.52 13.25
CA LEU A 150 -1.89 3.75 12.47
C LEU A 150 -3.22 4.43 12.76
N ASP A 151 -3.20 5.74 12.99
CA ASP A 151 -4.41 6.55 13.06
C ASP A 151 -4.86 6.89 11.63
N LEU A 152 -5.66 5.99 11.04
CA LEU A 152 -6.19 6.13 9.69
C LEU A 152 -7.70 6.10 9.71
N ASP A 153 -8.32 7.09 9.08
CA ASP A 153 -9.75 7.04 8.82
C ASP A 153 -10.09 5.93 7.78
N ARG A 154 -11.38 5.66 7.60
CA ARG A 154 -11.84 4.58 6.69
C ARG A 154 -11.46 4.84 5.24
N TRP A 155 -11.39 6.10 4.84
CA TRP A 155 -11.05 6.51 3.49
C TRP A 155 -9.54 6.40 3.24
N GLU A 156 -8.72 6.79 4.22
CA GLU A 156 -7.27 6.66 4.16
C GLU A 156 -6.82 5.21 4.14
N ALA A 157 -7.49 4.34 4.90
CA ALA A 157 -7.29 2.90 4.85
C ALA A 157 -7.64 2.31 3.48
N ALA A 158 -8.75 2.76 2.88
CA ALA A 158 -9.14 2.35 1.52
C ALA A 158 -8.14 2.82 0.46
N ARG A 159 -7.66 4.07 0.55
CA ARG A 159 -6.62 4.61 -0.33
C ARG A 159 -5.34 3.78 -0.21
N LYS A 160 -4.86 3.55 1.01
CA LYS A 160 -3.67 2.73 1.26
C LYS A 160 -3.81 1.32 0.71
N PHE A 161 -4.98 0.70 0.88
CA PHE A 161 -5.25 -0.63 0.31
C PHE A 161 -5.11 -0.61 -1.22
N VAL A 162 -5.74 0.36 -1.89
CA VAL A 162 -5.67 0.51 -3.35
C VAL A 162 -4.24 0.73 -3.81
N ASP A 163 -3.49 1.62 -3.17
CA ASP A 163 -2.11 1.94 -3.52
C ASP A 163 -1.17 0.73 -3.39
N GLU A 164 -1.44 -0.18 -2.44
CA GLU A 164 -0.61 -1.37 -2.19
C GLU A 164 -0.95 -2.58 -3.06
N HIS A 165 -2.15 -2.63 -3.65
CA HIS A 165 -2.66 -3.86 -4.28
C HIS A 165 -3.11 -3.67 -5.73
N ILE A 166 -3.44 -2.46 -6.17
CA ILE A 166 -3.96 -2.22 -7.52
C ILE A 166 -2.87 -1.54 -8.35
N PRO A 167 -2.49 -2.13 -9.49
CA PRO A 167 -1.43 -1.58 -10.32
C PRO A 167 -1.87 -0.25 -10.93
N ILE A 168 -0.91 0.65 -11.06
CA ILE A 168 -1.04 1.84 -11.90
C ILE A 168 -0.56 1.46 -13.30
N GLU A 169 -1.27 1.90 -14.33
CA GLU A 169 -0.88 1.66 -15.73
C GLU A 169 0.58 2.06 -15.98
N GLY A 170 1.38 1.13 -16.48
CA GLY A 170 2.83 1.33 -16.72
C GLY A 170 3.73 1.23 -15.48
N GLY A 171 3.18 0.86 -14.31
CA GLY A 171 3.92 0.59 -13.08
C GLY A 171 4.48 -0.83 -12.96
N ASP A 172 5.18 -1.12 -11.85
CA ASP A 172 5.57 -2.50 -11.51
C ASP A 172 4.36 -3.28 -10.98
N GLU A 173 3.93 -4.27 -11.75
CA GLU A 173 2.76 -5.10 -11.43
C GLU A 173 3.12 -6.31 -10.53
N ARG A 174 4.41 -6.52 -10.22
CA ARG A 174 4.83 -7.69 -9.45
C ARG A 174 4.25 -7.68 -8.04
N GLY A 175 3.46 -8.70 -7.73
CA GLY A 175 2.82 -8.86 -6.42
C GLY A 175 1.53 -8.07 -6.24
N MET A 176 1.14 -7.26 -7.24
CA MET A 176 -0.16 -6.61 -7.33
C MET A 176 -1.27 -7.61 -7.62
N TYR A 177 -2.52 -7.17 -7.50
CA TYR A 177 -3.69 -7.97 -7.77
C TYR A 177 -3.86 -8.25 -9.27
N GLY A 178 -4.32 -9.45 -9.60
CA GLY A 178 -4.84 -9.78 -10.92
C GLY A 178 -6.26 -9.23 -11.12
N GLN A 179 -6.76 -9.34 -12.35
CA GLN A 179 -8.07 -8.75 -12.73
C GLN A 179 -9.23 -9.21 -11.83
N GLU A 180 -9.31 -10.50 -11.49
CA GLU A 180 -10.38 -11.05 -10.64
C GLU A 180 -10.32 -10.48 -9.21
N GLU A 181 -9.11 -10.38 -8.64
CA GLU A 181 -8.88 -9.79 -7.31
C GLU A 181 -9.23 -8.29 -7.31
N ILE A 182 -8.88 -7.56 -8.37
CA ILE A 182 -9.24 -6.15 -8.56
C ILE A 182 -10.75 -5.99 -8.65
N ASP A 183 -11.42 -6.82 -9.45
CA ASP A 183 -12.88 -6.78 -9.60
C ASP A 183 -13.61 -7.03 -8.27
N HIS A 184 -13.14 -7.99 -7.49
CA HIS A 184 -13.64 -8.23 -6.14
C HIS A 184 -13.39 -7.02 -5.23
N ALA A 185 -12.18 -6.49 -5.18
CA ALA A 185 -11.84 -5.33 -4.37
C ALA A 185 -12.71 -4.10 -4.73
N ILE A 186 -12.91 -3.83 -6.02
CA ILE A 186 -13.79 -2.75 -6.51
C ILE A 186 -15.24 -2.98 -6.08
N ALA A 187 -15.75 -4.21 -6.17
CA ALA A 187 -17.11 -4.53 -5.72
C ALA A 187 -17.28 -4.20 -4.22
N ARG A 188 -16.32 -4.60 -3.38
CA ARG A 188 -16.31 -4.30 -1.94
C ARG A 188 -16.19 -2.81 -1.65
N LEU A 189 -15.34 -2.10 -2.39
CA LEU A 189 -15.17 -0.65 -2.26
C LEU A 189 -16.47 0.11 -2.61
N ARG A 190 -17.21 -0.35 -3.62
CA ARG A 190 -18.50 0.23 -4.05
C ARG A 190 -19.63 0.08 -3.04
N GLU A 191 -19.56 -0.89 -2.14
CA GLU A 191 -20.52 -0.99 -1.03
C GLU A 191 -20.37 0.17 -0.02
N ALA A 192 -19.17 0.76 0.06
CA ALA A 192 -18.84 1.80 1.02
C ALA A 192 -18.74 3.21 0.41
N TRP A 193 -18.41 3.31 -0.87
CA TRP A 193 -18.05 4.57 -1.52
C TRP A 193 -18.68 4.70 -2.91
N SER A 194 -19.10 5.92 -3.28
CA SER A 194 -19.58 6.20 -4.62
C SER A 194 -18.44 6.12 -5.66
N ASP A 195 -18.77 5.77 -6.89
CA ASP A 195 -17.83 5.77 -8.01
C ASP A 195 -17.15 7.14 -8.19
N GLU A 196 -17.86 8.25 -7.94
CA GLU A 196 -17.27 9.60 -7.96
C GLU A 196 -16.12 9.75 -6.97
N ARG A 197 -16.28 9.21 -5.76
CA ARG A 197 -15.24 9.26 -4.74
C ARG A 197 -14.10 8.30 -5.08
N LEU A 198 -14.41 7.10 -5.56
CA LEU A 198 -13.41 6.09 -5.94
C LEU A 198 -12.53 6.54 -7.11
N ARG A 199 -13.04 7.36 -8.04
CA ARG A 199 -12.22 7.98 -9.11
C ARG A 199 -11.12 8.92 -8.61
N ARG A 200 -11.16 9.34 -7.33
CA ARG A 200 -10.07 10.10 -6.71
C ARG A 200 -8.87 9.22 -6.37
N LEU A 201 -9.02 7.90 -6.43
CA LEU A 201 -7.94 6.92 -6.28
C LEU A 201 -7.42 6.60 -7.69
N THR A 202 -6.33 7.24 -8.09
CA THR A 202 -5.74 7.12 -9.44
C THR A 202 -5.62 5.68 -9.95
N PRO A 203 -5.20 4.68 -9.15
CA PRO A 203 -5.11 3.30 -9.63
C PRO A 203 -6.45 2.69 -10.07
N LEU A 204 -7.58 3.19 -9.56
CA LEU A 204 -8.91 2.69 -9.91
C LEU A 204 -9.49 3.28 -11.20
N THR A 205 -9.00 4.44 -11.66
CA THR A 205 -9.61 5.18 -12.75
C THR A 205 -9.83 4.34 -14.01
N PRO A 206 -8.84 3.58 -14.54
CA PRO A 206 -9.03 2.78 -15.75
C PRO A 206 -10.14 1.73 -15.59
N TYR A 207 -10.18 1.05 -14.45
CA TYR A 207 -11.15 -0.01 -14.15
C TYR A 207 -12.58 0.51 -13.98
N LEU A 208 -12.74 1.73 -13.45
CA LEU A 208 -14.04 2.37 -13.31
C LEU A 208 -14.57 2.88 -14.65
N GLU A 209 -13.69 3.40 -15.51
CA GLU A 209 -14.04 3.92 -16.84
C GLU A 209 -14.37 2.81 -17.83
N GLU A 210 -13.62 1.71 -17.84
CA GLU A 210 -13.88 0.55 -18.70
C GLU A 210 -15.24 -0.08 -18.41
N LYS A 211 -15.58 -0.27 -17.12
CA LYS A 211 -16.91 -0.79 -16.74
C LYS A 211 -18.06 0.14 -17.16
N LEU A 212 -17.87 1.45 -17.10
CA LEU A 212 -18.87 2.41 -17.58
C LEU A 212 -19.03 2.36 -19.10
N ALA A 213 -17.92 2.25 -19.83
CA ALA A 213 -17.94 2.10 -21.29
C ALA A 213 -18.65 0.80 -21.71
N SER A 214 -18.36 -0.31 -21.03
CA SER A 214 -19.02 -1.61 -21.25
C SER A 214 -20.53 -1.54 -20.95
N THR A 215 -20.90 -1.02 -19.77
CA THR A 215 -22.31 -0.88 -19.36
C THR A 215 -23.09 0.05 -20.30
N ARG A 216 -22.49 1.16 -20.74
CA ARG A 216 -23.11 2.10 -21.69
C ARG A 216 -23.28 1.48 -23.07
N SER A 217 -22.28 0.74 -23.55
CA SER A 217 -22.33 0.03 -24.82
C SER A 217 -23.39 -1.07 -24.82
N GLU A 218 -23.54 -1.77 -23.69
CA GLU A 218 -24.56 -2.78 -23.49
C GLU A 218 -25.97 -2.16 -23.39
N ALA A 219 -26.13 -1.05 -22.67
CA ALA A 219 -27.39 -0.30 -22.60
C ALA A 219 -27.81 0.27 -23.96
N LEU A 220 -26.85 0.74 -24.79
CA LEU A 220 -27.10 1.14 -26.18
C LEU A 220 -27.51 -0.06 -27.05
N ARG A 221 -26.82 -1.20 -26.92
CA ARG A 221 -27.13 -2.44 -27.65
C ARG A 221 -28.51 -2.99 -27.28
N GLN A 222 -28.91 -2.86 -26.02
CA GLN A 222 -30.21 -3.29 -25.51
C GLN A 222 -31.30 -2.21 -25.67
N GLY A 223 -30.99 -1.05 -26.27
CA GLY A 223 -31.96 0.00 -26.60
C GLY A 223 -32.45 0.85 -25.42
N TYR A 224 -31.80 0.79 -24.26
CA TYR A 224 -32.16 1.57 -23.07
C TYR A 224 -31.69 3.02 -23.12
N LEU A 225 -30.67 3.33 -23.93
CA LEU A 225 -30.23 4.69 -24.21
C LEU A 225 -30.54 5.00 -25.68
N ALA A 226 -31.45 5.94 -25.93
CA ALA A 226 -31.67 6.44 -27.28
C ALA A 226 -30.40 7.15 -27.75
N GLY A 227 -29.83 6.70 -28.88
CA GLY A 227 -28.71 7.39 -29.52
C GLY A 227 -29.14 8.80 -29.90
N HIS A 228 -28.76 9.79 -29.07
CA HIS A 228 -28.72 11.16 -29.53
C HIS A 228 -27.50 11.31 -30.44
N GLU A 229 -27.68 10.95 -31.71
CA GLU A 229 -26.96 11.63 -32.78
C GLU A 229 -27.46 13.08 -32.79
N ALA A 230 -26.54 14.02 -32.57
CA ALA A 230 -26.75 15.42 -32.85
C ALA A 230 -25.85 15.77 -34.04
N ASP A 231 -26.48 16.32 -35.08
CA ASP A 231 -25.87 17.02 -36.23
C ASP A 231 -24.76 18.01 -35.82
#